data_AF-A0A818HEG3-F1
#
_entry.id   AF-A0A818HEG3-F1
#
_cell.length_a   1.000
_cell.length_b   1.000
_cell.length_c   1.000
_cell.angle_alpha   90.00
_cell.angle_beta   90.00
_cell.angle_gamma   90.00
#
_symmetry.space_group_name_H-M   'P 1'
#
loop_
_entity.id
_entity.type
_entity.pdbx_description
1 polymer ?
#
loop_
_entity_poly.entity_id
_entity_poly.type
_entity_poly.pdbx_seq_one_letter_code
_entity_poly.pdbx_strand_id
1 'polypeptide(L)'
;MIDNSGSMSIYDNYIHEAIISILETLRKLECRVAVGRFGNRSEGSQVILKSFDQPSTFHLGQMVLEGLTFCESSHIPIGITAIAVYTWGHSNTTSANNAKRIVLVIAYALSTEIREDKDQFTERKKRSIFHLYCCMFVRKV
;
A
#
# COMPACT_ATOMS: atom_id res chain seq x y z
N MET A 1 -0.75 1.12 0.64
CA MET A 1 -0.76 0.29 -0.57
C MET A 1 -2.19 0.12 -1.01
N ILE A 2 -2.49 0.37 -2.27
CA ILE A 2 -3.86 0.42 -2.79
C ILE A 2 -3.99 -0.58 -3.94
N ASP A 3 -4.96 -1.48 -3.84
CA ASP A 3 -5.36 -2.35 -4.94
C ASP A 3 -6.02 -1.52 -6.04
N ASN A 4 -5.51 -1.61 -7.26
CA ASN A 4 -6.00 -0.89 -8.43
C ASN A 4 -6.86 -1.78 -9.33
N SER A 5 -7.42 -2.86 -8.77
CA SER A 5 -8.23 -3.80 -9.51
C SER A 5 -9.66 -3.31 -9.78
N GLY A 6 -10.28 -3.87 -10.82
CA GLY A 6 -11.66 -3.57 -11.22
C GLY A 6 -12.71 -3.75 -10.12
N SER A 7 -12.48 -4.67 -9.18
CA SER A 7 -13.40 -4.90 -8.05
C SER A 7 -13.44 -3.73 -7.06
N MET A 8 -12.45 -2.85 -7.08
CA MET A 8 -12.38 -1.66 -6.22
C MET A 8 -13.23 -0.51 -6.76
N SER A 9 -13.53 -0.48 -8.07
CA SER A 9 -14.23 0.63 -8.73
C SER A 9 -15.60 0.96 -8.13
N ILE A 10 -16.31 -0.04 -7.60
CA ILE A 10 -17.61 0.18 -6.94
C ILE A 10 -17.50 0.95 -5.61
N TYR A 11 -16.29 1.09 -5.07
CA TYR A 11 -15.99 1.81 -3.83
C TYR A 11 -15.13 3.05 -4.06
N ASP A 12 -14.95 3.49 -5.31
CA ASP A 12 -14.06 4.59 -5.72
C ASP A 12 -14.12 5.80 -4.77
N ASN A 13 -15.31 6.40 -4.62
CA ASN A 13 -15.51 7.55 -3.73
C ASN A 13 -15.07 7.28 -2.28
N TYR A 14 -15.41 6.11 -1.72
CA TYR A 14 -15.04 5.75 -0.35
C TYR A 14 -13.53 5.52 -0.20
N ILE A 15 -12.90 4.94 -1.22
CA ILE A 15 -11.45 4.73 -1.25
C ILE A 15 -10.74 6.08 -1.31
N HIS A 16 -11.20 7.00 -2.16
CA HIS A 16 -10.65 8.35 -2.25
C HIS A 16 -10.81 9.13 -0.93
N GLU A 17 -11.99 9.14 -0.32
CA GLU A 17 -12.21 9.77 0.99
C GLU A 17 -11.31 9.18 2.08
N ALA A 18 -11.16 7.85 2.11
CA ALA A 18 -10.28 7.18 3.06
C ALA A 18 -8.81 7.56 2.84
N ILE A 19 -8.33 7.58 1.59
CA ILE A 19 -6.97 7.96 1.25
C ILE A 19 -6.70 9.41 1.66
N ILE A 20 -7.59 10.34 1.34
CA ILE A 20 -7.47 11.75 1.73
C ILE A 20 -7.38 11.87 3.26
N SER A 21 -8.29 11.20 3.98
CA SER A 21 -8.33 11.23 5.44
C SER A 21 -7.06 10.67 6.07
N ILE A 22 -6.56 9.54 5.55
CA ILE A 22 -5.33 8.91 6.02
C ILE A 22 -4.13 9.81 5.75
N LEU A 23 -3.97 10.34 4.53
CA LEU A 23 -2.83 11.17 4.15
C LEU A 23 -2.80 12.47 4.95
N GLU A 24 -3.95 13.11 5.13
CA GLU A 24 -4.05 14.35 5.92
C GLU A 24 -3.76 14.09 7.41
N THR A 25 -4.24 12.97 7.95
CA THR A 25 -3.93 12.56 9.33
C THR A 25 -2.44 12.30 9.50
N LEU A 26 -1.83 11.50 8.61
CA LEU A 26 -0.40 11.20 8.67
C LEU A 26 0.46 12.44 8.46
N ARG A 27 0.03 13.38 7.62
CA ARG A 27 0.69 14.69 7.44
C ARG A 27 0.69 15.51 8.73
N LYS A 28 -0.44 15.59 9.43
CA LYS A 28 -0.56 16.30 10.73
C LYS A 28 0.26 15.64 11.84
N LEU A 29 0.42 14.32 11.78
CA LEU A 29 1.29 13.56 12.68
C LEU A 29 2.77 13.57 12.27
N GLU A 30 3.14 14.36 11.26
CA GLU A 30 4.51 14.47 10.73
C GLU A 30 5.13 13.11 10.36
N CYS A 31 4.29 12.16 9.94
CA CYS A 31 4.72 10.81 9.57
C CYS A 31 5.28 10.80 8.14
N ARG A 32 6.43 10.15 7.96
CA ARG A 32 6.92 9.82 6.61
C ARG A 32 6.08 8.68 6.03
N VAL A 33 5.42 8.96 4.91
CA VAL A 33 4.52 8.02 4.22
C VAL A 33 4.93 7.85 2.77
N ALA A 34 4.88 6.61 2.29
CA ALA A 34 4.93 6.29 0.86
C ALA A 34 3.58 5.70 0.44
N VAL A 35 3.15 6.02 -0.78
CA VAL A 35 1.91 5.50 -1.37
C VAL A 35 2.27 4.80 -2.66
N GLY A 36 1.76 3.58 -2.80
CA GLY A 36 1.87 2.83 -4.05
C GLY A 36 0.58 2.10 -4.34
N ARG A 37 0.32 1.92 -5.62
CA ARG A 37 -0.76 1.10 -6.15
C ARG A 37 -0.22 -0.19 -6.73
N PHE A 38 -1.03 -1.24 -6.71
CA PHE A 38 -0.71 -2.51 -7.34
C PHE A 38 -1.92 -3.05 -8.10
N GLY A 39 -1.67 -3.80 -9.17
CA GLY A 39 -2.71 -4.46 -9.95
C GLY A 39 -2.21 -5.71 -10.65
N ASN A 40 -2.12 -5.68 -11.98
CA ASN A 40 -1.69 -6.84 -12.79
C ASN A 40 -0.28 -7.32 -12.40
N ARG A 41 0.10 -8.50 -12.92
CA ARG A 41 1.45 -9.06 -12.70
C ARG A 41 2.56 -8.36 -13.51
N SER A 42 2.21 -7.57 -14.52
CA SER A 42 3.18 -6.93 -15.40
C SER A 42 3.95 -5.81 -14.71
N GLU A 43 5.22 -5.64 -15.11
CA GLU A 43 6.03 -4.47 -14.77
C GLU A 43 5.29 -3.20 -15.25
N GLY A 44 5.01 -2.28 -14.33
CA GLY A 44 4.21 -1.07 -14.58
C GLY A 44 2.83 -1.08 -13.92
N SER A 45 2.36 -2.22 -13.43
CA SER A 45 1.13 -2.30 -12.63
C SER A 45 1.38 -2.07 -11.13
N GLN A 46 2.65 -2.03 -10.71
CA GLN A 46 3.08 -1.69 -9.35
C GLN A 46 3.80 -0.36 -9.41
N VAL A 47 3.15 0.70 -8.93
CA VAL A 47 3.61 2.07 -9.13
C VAL A 47 3.69 2.79 -7.78
N ILE A 48 4.81 3.46 -7.53
CA ILE A 48 4.95 4.39 -6.42
C ILE A 48 4.36 5.73 -6.84
N LEU A 49 3.25 6.10 -6.22
CA LEU A 49 2.56 7.37 -6.43
C LEU A 49 3.15 8.49 -5.56
N LYS A 50 3.70 8.12 -4.40
CA LYS A 50 4.42 9.00 -3.49
C LYS A 50 5.55 8.25 -2.79
N SER A 51 6.77 8.80 -2.78
CA SER A 51 7.89 8.27 -2.00
C SER A 51 7.94 8.83 -0.57
N PHE A 52 8.74 8.21 0.30
CA PHE A 52 8.93 8.67 1.70
C PHE A 52 9.59 10.05 1.82
N ASP A 53 10.39 10.45 0.82
CA ASP A 53 11.15 11.70 0.81
C ASP A 53 10.37 12.85 0.19
N GLN A 54 9.30 12.54 -0.56
CA GLN A 54 8.42 13.55 -1.10
C GLN A 54 7.56 14.18 0.02
N PRO A 55 7.46 15.52 0.08
CA PRO A 55 6.58 16.19 1.03
C PRO A 55 5.11 15.91 0.72
N SER A 56 4.27 15.78 1.75
CA SER A 56 2.83 15.62 1.59
C SER A 56 2.17 16.97 1.27
N THR A 57 1.99 17.26 -0.02
CA THR A 57 1.32 18.48 -0.53
C THR A 57 -0.05 18.14 -1.12
N PHE A 58 -0.93 19.15 -1.28
CA PHE A 58 -2.22 18.97 -1.95
C PHE A 58 -2.06 18.44 -3.38
N HIS A 59 -1.09 18.96 -4.13
CA HIS A 59 -0.81 18.51 -5.50
C HIS A 59 -0.43 17.02 -5.55
N LEU A 60 0.44 16.57 -4.64
CA LEU A 60 0.82 15.16 -4.58
C LEU A 60 -0.35 14.28 -4.12
N GLY A 61 -1.21 14.79 -3.23
CA GLY A 61 -2.46 14.13 -2.88
C GLY A 61 -3.36 13.90 -4.09
N GLN A 62 -3.55 14.93 -4.93
CA GLN A 62 -4.30 14.82 -6.18
C GLN A 62 -3.68 13.78 -7.14
N MET A 63 -2.35 13.80 -7.33
CA MET A 63 -1.65 12.81 -8.16
C MET A 63 -1.83 11.37 -7.65
N VAL A 64 -1.89 11.17 -6.34
CA VAL A 64 -2.16 9.86 -5.75
C VAL A 64 -3.55 9.37 -6.14
N LEU A 65 -4.57 10.23 -6.11
CA LEU A 65 -5.94 9.86 -6.48
C LEU A 65 -6.06 9.60 -7.99
N GLU A 66 -5.52 10.50 -8.82
CA GLU A 66 -5.52 10.34 -10.29
C GLU A 66 -4.74 9.11 -10.77
N GLY A 67 -3.79 8.64 -9.96
CA GLY A 67 -3.07 7.40 -10.23
C GLY A 67 -3.93 6.13 -10.11
N LEU A 68 -5.13 6.20 -9.53
CA LEU A 68 -6.02 5.07 -9.32
C LEU A 68 -7.03 4.96 -10.47
N THR A 69 -6.83 3.97 -11.33
CA THR A 69 -7.66 3.74 -12.51
C THR A 69 -8.69 2.63 -12.33
N PHE A 70 -8.50 1.78 -11.33
CA PHE A 70 -9.35 0.62 -11.03
C PHE A 70 -9.68 -0.24 -12.26
N CYS A 71 -8.71 -0.45 -13.16
CA CYS A 71 -8.90 -1.20 -14.40
C CYS A 71 -7.96 -2.42 -14.51
N GLU A 72 -7.33 -2.82 -13.40
CA GLU A 72 -6.35 -3.90 -13.37
C GLU A 72 -6.90 -5.19 -12.70
N SER A 73 -6.12 -6.26 -12.70
CA SER A 73 -6.34 -7.46 -11.88
C SER A 73 -5.77 -7.28 -10.48
N SER A 74 -6.17 -8.10 -9.50
CA SER A 74 -5.63 -8.02 -8.13
C SER A 74 -4.57 -9.09 -7.89
N HIS A 75 -3.34 -8.66 -7.55
CA HIS A 75 -2.25 -9.56 -7.14
C HIS A 75 -1.50 -9.02 -5.93
N ILE A 76 -2.09 -9.21 -4.75
CA ILE A 76 -1.63 -8.60 -3.50
C ILE A 76 -0.21 -9.05 -3.11
N PRO A 77 0.17 -10.35 -3.10
CA PRO A 77 1.52 -10.76 -2.66
C PRO A 77 2.64 -10.18 -3.53
N ILE A 78 2.42 -10.16 -4.85
CA ILE A 78 3.35 -9.58 -5.84
C ILE A 78 3.44 -8.08 -5.64
N GLY A 79 2.29 -7.40 -5.53
CA GLY A 79 2.21 -5.96 -5.29
C GLY A 79 2.95 -5.54 -4.01
N ILE A 80 2.69 -6.24 -2.90
CA ILE A 80 3.38 -6.02 -1.62
C ILE A 80 4.88 -6.19 -1.77
N THR A 81 5.32 -7.29 -2.38
CA THR A 81 6.76 -7.55 -2.56
C THR A 81 7.42 -6.48 -3.41
N ALA A 82 6.83 -6.12 -4.56
CA ALA A 82 7.39 -5.12 -5.46
C ALA A 82 7.49 -3.75 -4.77
N ILE A 83 6.40 -3.26 -4.17
CA ILE A 83 6.39 -1.96 -3.49
C ILE A 83 7.32 -1.97 -2.28
N ALA A 84 7.39 -3.08 -1.53
CA ALA A 84 8.32 -3.23 -0.42
C ALA A 84 9.79 -3.08 -0.85
N VAL A 85 10.15 -3.72 -1.97
CA VAL A 85 11.50 -3.63 -2.53
C VAL A 85 11.78 -2.20 -3.01
N TYR A 86 10.84 -1.53 -3.69
CA TYR A 86 11.02 -0.14 -4.11
C TYR A 86 11.16 0.83 -2.93
N THR A 87 10.41 0.61 -1.86
CA THR A 87 10.37 1.54 -0.72
C THR A 87 11.47 1.29 0.31
N TRP A 88 11.97 0.06 0.45
CA TRP A 88 12.95 -0.32 1.48
C TRP A 88 14.21 -1.00 0.97
N GLY A 89 14.26 -1.45 -0.28
CA GLY A 89 15.26 -2.39 -0.81
C GLY A 89 16.71 -1.89 -0.91
N HIS A 90 17.01 -0.65 -0.50
CA HIS A 90 18.36 -0.09 -0.54
C HIS A 90 18.84 0.55 0.79
N SER A 91 18.07 0.48 1.88
CA SER A 91 18.51 1.11 3.14
C SER A 91 19.45 0.20 3.93
N ASN A 92 20.74 0.20 3.59
CA ASN A 92 21.85 -0.27 4.45
C ASN A 92 22.12 0.69 5.63
N THR A 93 21.17 1.55 5.99
CA THR A 93 21.33 2.49 7.09
C THR A 93 21.13 1.77 8.41
N THR A 94 22.25 1.47 9.05
CA THR A 94 22.45 0.99 10.43
C THR A 94 21.68 1.79 11.50
N SER A 95 21.12 2.96 11.16
CA SER A 95 20.23 3.75 12.03
C SER A 95 18.76 3.27 12.06
N ALA A 96 18.38 2.26 11.27
CA ALA A 96 16.99 1.81 11.11
C ALA A 96 16.47 0.84 12.21
N ASN A 97 17.27 0.52 13.23
CA ASN A 97 16.94 -0.55 14.19
C ASN A 97 15.74 -0.27 15.12
N ASN A 98 15.24 0.96 15.23
CA ASN A 98 14.11 1.30 16.12
C ASN A 98 12.86 1.84 15.41
N ALA A 99 12.85 1.96 14.08
CA ALA A 99 11.69 2.49 13.36
C ALA A 99 10.64 1.40 13.15
N LYS A 100 9.47 1.53 13.79
CA LYS A 100 8.31 0.65 13.51
C LYS A 100 7.77 0.97 12.12
N ARG A 101 7.70 -0.03 11.26
CA ARG A 101 7.17 0.09 9.89
C ARG A 101 5.78 -0.52 9.84
N ILE A 102 4.83 0.26 9.33
CA ILE A 102 3.43 -0.16 9.18
C ILE A 102 3.11 -0.21 7.70
N VAL A 103 2.48 -1.31 7.27
CA VAL A 103 1.97 -1.45 5.91
C VAL A 103 0.45 -1.51 5.99
N LEU A 104 -0.18 -0.46 5.48
CA LEU A 104 -1.62 -0.42 5.29
C LEU A 104 -1.95 -0.87 3.86
N VAL A 105 -2.75 -1.91 3.73
CA VAL A 105 -3.27 -2.41 2.45
C VAL A 105 -4.77 -2.12 2.36
N ILE A 106 -5.17 -1.48 1.27
CA ILE A 106 -6.57 -1.21 0.91
C ILE A 106 -6.90 -2.12 -0.28
N ALA A 107 -7.72 -3.14 -0.07
CA ALA A 107 -8.11 -4.13 -1.07
C ALA A 107 -9.50 -4.68 -0.76
N TYR A 108 -10.24 -5.12 -1.79
CA TYR A 108 -11.62 -5.60 -1.66
C TYR A 108 -11.70 -6.95 -0.94
N ALA A 109 -10.80 -7.88 -1.28
CA ALA A 109 -10.72 -9.18 -0.64
C ALA A 109 -9.26 -9.64 -0.56
N LEU A 110 -8.89 -10.27 0.55
CA LEU A 110 -7.65 -11.04 0.62
C LEU A 110 -7.88 -12.30 -0.22
N SER A 111 -7.19 -12.44 -1.36
CA SER A 111 -7.18 -13.71 -2.08
C SER A 111 -6.76 -14.83 -1.12
N THR A 112 -7.26 -16.05 -1.34
CA THR A 112 -6.81 -17.25 -0.60
C THR A 112 -5.29 -17.41 -0.59
N GLU A 113 -4.61 -16.80 -1.56
CA GLU A 113 -3.15 -16.70 -1.67
C GLU A 113 -2.49 -16.08 -0.42
N ILE A 114 -3.07 -15.07 0.23
CA ILE A 114 -2.45 -14.45 1.43
C ILE A 114 -2.52 -15.40 2.65
N ARG A 115 -3.46 -16.35 2.65
CA ARG A 115 -3.57 -17.37 3.68
C ARG A 115 -2.48 -18.44 3.54
N GLU A 116 -2.13 -18.79 2.31
CA GLU A 116 -1.10 -19.79 1.97
C GLU A 116 0.32 -19.22 2.05
N ASP A 117 0.50 -17.93 1.75
CA ASP A 117 1.81 -17.26 1.79
C ASP A 117 2.23 -16.76 3.18
N LYS A 118 1.48 -17.15 4.23
CA LYS A 118 1.84 -16.86 5.63
C LYS A 118 3.25 -17.34 5.95
N ASP A 119 3.68 -18.49 5.41
CA ASP A 119 4.97 -19.08 5.74
C ASP A 119 6.13 -18.28 5.13
N GLN A 120 6.01 -17.77 3.90
CA GLN A 120 7.03 -16.92 3.27
C GLN A 120 7.09 -15.51 3.87
N PHE A 121 5.94 -14.95 4.26
CA PHE A 121 5.90 -13.66 4.96
C PHE A 121 6.43 -13.73 6.39
N THR A 122 6.26 -14.87 7.07
CA THR A 122 6.73 -15.08 8.46
C THR A 122 8.26 -15.23 8.52
N GLU A 123 8.86 -15.89 7.52
CA GLU A 123 10.32 -15.94 7.34
C GLU A 123 10.94 -14.54 7.14
N ARG A 124 10.31 -13.68 6.33
CA ARG A 124 10.76 -12.28 6.14
C ARG A 124 10.51 -11.38 7.36
N LYS A 125 9.54 -11.73 8.22
CA LYS A 125 9.24 -11.06 9.49
C LYS A 125 10.37 -11.18 10.52
N LYS A 126 11.17 -12.25 10.49
CA LYS A 126 12.30 -12.44 11.42
C LYS A 126 13.40 -11.38 11.28
N ARG A 127 13.42 -10.61 10.18
CA ARG A 127 14.42 -9.56 9.94
C ARG A 127 13.88 -8.12 10.02
N SER A 128 12.57 -7.92 10.20
CA SER A 128 11.96 -6.59 10.25
C SER A 128 10.56 -6.65 10.86
N ILE A 129 10.30 -5.83 11.88
CA ILE A 129 9.02 -5.75 12.58
C ILE A 129 7.99 -5.07 11.67
N PHE A 130 7.30 -5.88 10.85
CA PHE A 130 6.19 -5.43 10.00
C PHE A 130 4.85 -5.81 10.64
N HIS A 131 3.97 -4.81 10.81
CA HIS A 131 2.56 -5.04 11.07
C HIS A 131 1.77 -4.75 9.79
N LEU A 132 1.14 -5.78 9.23
CA LEU A 132 0.24 -5.69 8.09
C LEU A 132 -1.17 -5.43 8.61
N TYR A 133 -1.73 -4.27 8.29
CA TYR A 133 -3.13 -3.95 8.55
C TYR A 133 -3.86 -3.92 7.21
N CYS A 134 -4.92 -4.72 7.09
CA CYS A 134 -5.79 -4.73 5.93
C CYS A 134 -7.11 -4.06 6.29
N CYS A 135 -7.44 -2.97 5.61
CA CYS A 135 -8.79 -2.41 5.68
C CYS A 135 -9.66 -3.15 4.67
N MET A 136 -10.58 -3.99 5.17
CA MET A 136 -11.61 -4.64 4.36
C MET A 136 -12.89 -3.80 4.40
N PHE A 137 -13.39 -3.40 3.24
CA PHE A 137 -14.73 -2.81 3.14
C PHE A 137 -15.74 -3.96 2.99
N VAL A 138 -16.34 -4.37 4.11
CA VAL A 138 -17.37 -5.41 4.12
C VAL A 138 -18.73 -4.77 3.92
N ARG A 139 -19.48 -5.23 2.91
CA ARG A 139 -20.85 -4.80 2.62
C ARG A 139 -21.78 -5.21 3.77
N LYS A 140 -22.61 -4.28 4.25
CA LYS A 140 -23.79 -4.62 5.06
C LYS A 140 -24.88 -5.07 4.06
N VAL A 141 -25.22 -6.36 4.08
CA VAL A 141 -26.38 -6.91 3.33
C VAL A 141 -27.66 -6.47 4.02
#